data_AF-A0AAU7K1V4-F1
#
_entry.id   AF-A0AAU7K1V4-F1
#
_cell.length_a   1.000
_cell.length_b   1.000
_cell.length_c   1.000
_cell.angle_alpha   90.00
_cell.angle_beta   90.00
_cell.angle_gamma   90.00
#
_symmetry.space_group_name_H-M   'P 1'
#
loop_
_entity.id
_entity.type
_entity.pdbx_description
1 polymer ?
#
loop_
_entity_poly.entity_id
_entity_poly.type
_entity_poly.pdbx_seq_one_letter_code
_entity_poly.pdbx_strand_id
1 'polypeptide(L)'
;MYQHIQEIISLKSLKVNIIDLFVESLTSFLGCRIKIYHDPYNSFLEKYGIDILANPERGVYEIDSSSAIIIGRITNENGQLRSAIGFLLIGVDFRSSSRILGIIERTFSFSLTSEIENNFRRSLITFGDDLIKRIICTFIAKGKYNPGNVRHILEYFFKLRTTSFEGSYFSTGAIISKSGDFFNGTFDRKRFGMSKRLTNFISILGTNSINKRLWYLVDGKTSFLLGSKNLLFRDLFILNDDYAKNNFLAVYSLALTLKGGDFLIKIENEKSMSIITADGIEFLFYENRWKLRNFKGLKKLLQEKISTDVLIIDSILFYILNCSKKQMSSILWFPDDLGDIDQYINPDTKNSFLNDKINITERSAINHLFRCLSSDGVSVFDKRGNLEYMGVIVDIGKGKVKGIAGTGETAASILCSNGVSIKISQDGAIKIFTDLYEEPYHF
;
A
#
# COMPACT_ATOMS: atom_id res chain seq x y z
N MET A 1 -1.93 41.05 -15.35
CA MET A 1 -1.74 39.93 -14.38
C MET A 1 -1.56 38.55 -15.06
N TYR A 2 -1.56 38.44 -16.41
CA TYR A 2 -1.46 37.15 -17.13
C TYR A 2 -0.26 37.04 -18.11
N GLN A 3 0.67 38.01 -18.12
CA GLN A 3 1.74 38.09 -19.13
C GLN A 3 3.01 37.30 -18.80
N HIS A 4 3.09 36.58 -17.67
CA HIS A 4 4.30 35.84 -17.26
C HIS A 4 4.11 34.31 -17.17
N ILE A 5 2.95 33.78 -17.54
CA ILE A 5 2.65 32.34 -17.44
C ILE A 5 2.81 31.61 -18.80
N GLN A 6 3.12 32.33 -19.88
CA GLN A 6 3.13 31.76 -21.24
C GLN A 6 4.32 30.85 -21.57
N GLU A 7 5.34 30.79 -20.72
CA GLU A 7 6.42 29.82 -20.87
C GLU A 7 6.56 29.07 -19.56
N ILE A 8 5.79 27.99 -19.39
CA ILE A 8 6.30 26.89 -18.57
C ILE A 8 7.62 26.49 -19.22
N ILE A 9 8.74 26.92 -18.64
CA ILE A 9 10.07 26.52 -19.11
C ILE A 9 10.12 25.01 -18.91
N SER A 10 9.94 24.24 -19.99
CA SER A 10 10.10 22.79 -19.92
C SER A 10 11.49 22.51 -19.33
N LEU A 11 11.55 21.75 -18.23
CA LEU A 11 12.81 21.42 -17.57
C LEU A 11 13.56 20.34 -18.35
N LYS A 12 13.86 20.61 -19.63
CA LYS A 12 14.73 19.75 -20.45
C LYS A 12 16.12 19.59 -19.84
N SER A 13 16.53 20.53 -18.97
CA SER A 13 17.83 20.60 -18.31
C SER A 13 17.87 20.04 -16.88
N LEU A 14 16.76 19.48 -16.36
CA LEU A 14 16.84 18.75 -15.09
C LEU A 14 17.75 17.55 -15.29
N LYS A 15 18.70 17.31 -14.38
CA LYS A 15 19.60 16.16 -14.49
C LYS A 15 18.73 14.90 -14.56
N VAL A 16 18.79 14.21 -15.69
CA VAL A 16 17.99 13.01 -16.03
C VAL A 16 17.91 12.04 -14.84
N ASN A 17 19.05 11.79 -14.19
CA ASN A 17 19.18 10.91 -13.03
C ASN A 17 18.30 11.28 -11.82
N ILE A 18 17.91 12.55 -11.64
CA ILE A 18 17.07 12.99 -10.51
C ILE A 18 15.60 12.62 -10.74
N ILE A 19 15.12 12.83 -11.97
CA ILE A 19 13.75 12.49 -12.35
C ILE A 19 13.60 10.97 -12.34
N ASP A 20 14.62 10.25 -12.83
CA ASP A 20 14.64 8.78 -12.79
C ASP A 20 14.56 8.25 -11.37
N LEU A 21 15.32 8.82 -10.42
CA LEU A 21 15.27 8.42 -9.01
C LEU A 21 13.90 8.67 -8.38
N PHE A 22 13.27 9.81 -8.69
CA PHE A 22 11.91 10.10 -8.25
C PHE A 22 10.91 9.08 -8.82
N VAL A 23 11.01 8.80 -10.12
CA VAL A 23 10.13 7.85 -10.80
C VAL A 23 10.32 6.45 -10.24
N GLU A 24 11.55 5.99 -10.01
CA GLU A 24 11.83 4.70 -9.39
C GLU A 24 11.22 4.62 -7.99
N SER A 25 11.49 5.62 -7.15
CA SER A 25 11.00 5.67 -5.76
C SER A 25 9.47 5.68 -5.70
N LEU A 26 8.82 6.48 -6.56
CA LEU A 26 7.37 6.60 -6.58
C LEU A 26 6.70 5.37 -7.21
N THR A 27 7.30 4.80 -8.26
CA THR A 27 6.86 3.53 -8.87
C THR A 27 6.89 2.40 -7.84
N SER A 28 7.99 2.28 -7.08
CA SER A 28 8.09 1.30 -6.01
C SER A 28 7.07 1.56 -4.90
N PHE A 29 6.85 2.82 -4.54
CA PHE A 29 5.97 3.20 -3.44
C PHE A 29 4.49 2.98 -3.75
N LEU A 30 4.04 3.42 -4.93
CA LEU A 30 2.64 3.29 -5.34
C LEU A 30 2.34 1.96 -6.02
N GLY A 31 3.36 1.26 -6.50
CA GLY A 31 3.20 0.11 -7.37
C GLY A 31 2.77 0.46 -8.80
N CYS A 32 2.74 1.73 -9.21
CA CYS A 32 2.25 2.15 -10.53
C CYS A 32 3.35 2.27 -11.58
N ARG A 33 2.97 2.27 -12.86
CA ARG A 33 3.83 2.76 -13.95
C ARG A 33 3.75 4.28 -14.03
N ILE A 34 4.87 4.94 -14.32
CA ILE A 34 4.93 6.40 -14.42
C ILE A 34 5.46 6.81 -15.80
N LYS A 35 4.73 7.67 -16.51
CA LYS A 35 5.19 8.33 -17.74
C LYS A 35 5.46 9.81 -17.46
N ILE A 36 6.62 10.30 -17.89
CA ILE A 36 7.05 11.68 -17.68
C ILE A 36 6.64 12.53 -18.90
N TYR A 37 6.21 13.76 -18.62
CA TYR A 37 5.92 14.79 -19.61
C TYR A 37 6.72 16.05 -19.28
N HIS A 38 7.75 16.33 -20.06
CA HIS A 38 8.59 17.53 -19.90
C HIS A 38 7.88 18.81 -20.31
N ASP A 39 6.89 18.71 -21.20
CA ASP A 39 5.97 19.78 -21.57
C ASP A 39 4.54 19.37 -21.18
N PRO A 40 4.19 19.49 -19.89
CA PRO A 40 2.91 19.02 -19.38
C PRO A 40 1.73 19.81 -19.96
N TYR A 41 1.89 21.08 -20.34
CA TYR A 41 0.77 21.90 -20.83
C TYR A 41 0.24 21.36 -22.16
N ASN A 42 1.08 21.35 -23.20
CA ASN A 42 0.66 20.90 -24.52
C ASN A 42 0.27 19.42 -24.50
N SER A 43 1.08 18.59 -23.81
CA SER A 43 0.82 17.15 -23.74
C SER A 43 -0.51 16.81 -23.08
N PHE A 44 -0.90 17.54 -22.03
CA PHE A 44 -2.14 17.25 -21.30
C PHE A 44 -3.38 17.87 -21.95
N LEU A 45 -3.22 19.03 -22.58
CA LEU A 45 -4.29 19.66 -23.35
C LEU A 45 -4.66 18.79 -24.57
N GLU A 46 -3.66 18.37 -25.35
CA GLU A 46 -3.90 17.58 -26.57
C GLU A 46 -4.43 16.17 -26.29
N LYS A 47 -3.87 15.47 -25.29
CA LYS A 47 -4.20 14.06 -25.04
C LYS A 47 -5.39 13.84 -24.12
N TYR A 48 -5.59 14.75 -23.15
CA TYR A 48 -6.59 14.56 -22.09
C TYR A 48 -7.57 15.73 -21.97
N GLY A 49 -7.43 16.79 -22.78
CA GLY A 49 -8.27 17.98 -22.69
C GLY A 49 -8.09 18.77 -21.39
N ILE A 50 -6.93 18.63 -20.72
CA ILE A 50 -6.67 19.26 -19.41
C ILE A 50 -5.85 20.54 -19.61
N ASP A 51 -6.49 21.68 -19.35
CA ASP A 51 -5.81 22.98 -19.28
C ASP A 51 -5.29 23.25 -17.85
N ILE A 52 -3.99 23.03 -17.66
CA ILE A 52 -3.31 23.26 -16.38
C ILE A 52 -3.09 24.74 -16.05
N LEU A 53 -3.17 25.63 -17.05
CA LEU A 53 -3.01 27.08 -16.87
C LEU A 53 -4.32 27.74 -16.42
N ALA A 54 -5.47 27.14 -16.75
CA ALA A 54 -6.76 27.57 -16.24
C ALA A 54 -6.86 27.42 -14.71
N ASN A 55 -6.12 26.48 -14.10
CA ASN A 55 -6.12 26.22 -12.67
C ASN A 55 -4.70 25.94 -12.14
N PRO A 56 -3.82 26.96 -12.04
CA PRO A 56 -2.40 26.78 -11.71
C PRO A 56 -2.16 26.20 -10.31
N GLU A 57 -3.15 26.30 -9.42
CA GLU A 57 -3.09 25.73 -8.07
C GLU A 57 -3.43 24.23 -8.01
N ARG A 58 -4.04 23.69 -9.06
CA ARG A 58 -4.43 22.28 -9.12
C ARG A 58 -3.29 21.46 -9.70
N GLY A 59 -2.64 20.67 -8.84
CA GLY A 59 -1.54 19.79 -9.25
C GLY A 59 -1.92 18.33 -9.47
N VAL A 60 -3.18 17.94 -9.29
CA VAL A 60 -3.64 16.55 -9.46
C VAL A 60 -4.91 16.49 -10.30
N TYR A 61 -4.93 15.58 -11.27
CA TYR A 61 -6.06 15.32 -12.16
C TYR A 61 -6.29 13.81 -12.27
N GLU A 62 -7.46 13.35 -11.84
CA GLU A 62 -7.87 11.96 -12.05
C GLU A 62 -8.38 11.84 -13.48
N ILE A 63 -7.84 10.89 -14.24
CA ILE A 63 -8.22 10.64 -15.63
C ILE A 63 -9.33 9.59 -15.67
N ASP A 64 -9.07 8.46 -15.00
CA ASP A 64 -9.99 7.34 -14.86
C ASP A 64 -9.71 6.61 -13.53
N SER A 65 -10.30 5.42 -13.32
CA SER A 65 -10.11 4.66 -12.09
C SER A 65 -8.67 4.19 -11.85
N SER A 66 -7.90 4.00 -12.90
CA SER A 66 -6.56 3.39 -12.92
C SER A 66 -5.45 4.37 -13.25
N SER A 67 -5.79 5.59 -13.69
CA SER A 67 -4.85 6.59 -14.18
C SER A 67 -5.07 7.98 -13.56
N ALA A 68 -3.98 8.63 -13.17
CA ALA A 68 -4.00 10.00 -12.64
C ALA A 68 -2.76 10.78 -13.06
N ILE A 69 -2.90 12.08 -13.20
CA ILE A 69 -1.83 13.03 -13.48
C ILE A 69 -1.43 13.74 -12.19
N ILE A 70 -0.12 13.83 -11.96
CA ILE A 70 0.51 14.69 -10.96
C ILE A 70 1.39 15.73 -11.67
N ILE A 71 1.32 16.97 -11.21
CA ILE A 71 2.14 18.07 -11.70
C ILE A 71 3.16 18.46 -10.63
N GLY A 72 4.44 18.28 -10.92
CA GLY A 72 5.52 18.86 -10.14
C GLY A 72 5.68 20.33 -10.48
N ARG A 73 5.19 21.19 -9.59
CA ARG A 73 5.19 22.65 -9.76
C ARG A 73 6.43 23.26 -9.15
N ILE A 74 6.98 24.25 -9.83
CA ILE A 74 8.07 25.09 -9.34
C ILE A 74 7.52 26.50 -9.23
N THR A 75 7.53 27.02 -8.01
CA THR A 75 7.05 28.36 -7.73
C THR A 75 8.20 29.30 -7.45
N ASN A 76 8.03 30.59 -7.73
CA ASN A 76 8.94 31.62 -7.22
C ASN A 76 8.63 31.95 -5.74
N GLU A 77 9.41 32.84 -5.13
CA GLU A 77 9.22 33.30 -3.74
C GLU A 77 7.82 33.90 -3.49
N ASN A 78 7.18 34.45 -4.53
CA ASN A 78 5.82 35.00 -4.48
C ASN A 78 4.73 33.93 -4.68
N GLY A 79 5.09 32.65 -4.75
CA GLY A 79 4.17 31.53 -4.97
C GLY A 79 3.66 31.37 -6.41
N GLN A 80 4.13 32.19 -7.36
CA GLN A 80 3.71 32.10 -8.76
C GLN A 80 4.40 30.93 -9.47
N LEU A 81 3.64 30.18 -10.26
CA LEU A 81 4.14 29.09 -11.07
C LEU A 81 5.16 29.61 -12.09
N ARG A 82 6.40 29.12 -11.99
CA ARG A 82 7.51 29.42 -12.90
C ARG A 82 7.72 28.31 -13.93
N SER A 83 7.54 27.06 -13.52
CA SER A 83 7.79 25.88 -14.35
C SER A 83 7.06 24.67 -13.80
N ALA A 84 6.85 23.65 -14.64
CA ALA A 84 6.18 22.42 -14.28
C ALA A 84 6.76 21.21 -15.02
N ILE A 85 6.64 20.05 -14.39
CA ILE A 85 6.85 18.74 -15.00
C ILE A 85 5.64 17.85 -14.72
N GLY A 86 5.19 17.10 -15.72
CA GLY A 86 4.02 16.24 -15.59
C GLY A 86 4.38 14.78 -15.41
N PHE A 87 3.57 14.06 -14.63
CA PHE A 87 3.66 12.62 -14.45
C PHE A 87 2.29 12.01 -14.63
N LEU A 88 2.17 11.02 -15.51
CA LEU A 88 1.00 10.16 -15.60
C LEU A 88 1.30 8.87 -14.85
N LEU A 89 0.53 8.62 -13.80
CA LEU A 89 0.52 7.38 -13.04
C LEU A 89 -0.52 6.44 -13.62
N ILE A 90 -0.18 5.15 -13.78
CA ILE A 90 -1.03 4.12 -14.40
C ILE A 90 -0.96 2.83 -13.56
N GLY A 91 -2.09 2.17 -13.34
CA GLY A 91 -2.17 0.83 -12.73
C GLY A 91 -2.47 0.79 -11.23
N VAL A 92 -3.03 1.87 -10.66
CA VAL A 92 -3.44 1.91 -9.24
C VAL A 92 -4.88 2.42 -9.16
N ASP A 93 -5.70 1.86 -8.27
CA ASP A 93 -7.06 2.38 -8.05
C ASP A 93 -6.99 3.76 -7.35
N PHE A 94 -7.08 4.82 -8.15
CA PHE A 94 -6.99 6.19 -7.67
C PHE A 94 -8.31 6.72 -7.09
N ARG A 95 -9.45 6.03 -7.32
CA ARG A 95 -10.79 6.44 -6.83
C ARG A 95 -10.85 6.60 -5.31
N SER A 96 -9.97 5.89 -4.60
CA SER A 96 -9.88 5.91 -3.13
C SER A 96 -8.57 6.53 -2.60
N SER A 97 -7.74 7.07 -3.50
CA SER A 97 -6.36 7.53 -3.19
C SER A 97 -6.12 9.01 -3.51
N SER A 98 -7.15 9.78 -3.90
CA SER A 98 -7.06 11.21 -4.22
C SER A 98 -6.28 12.04 -3.17
N ARG A 99 -6.49 11.73 -1.89
CA ARG A 99 -5.80 12.40 -0.77
C ARG A 99 -4.29 12.17 -0.78
N ILE A 100 -3.83 10.95 -1.02
CA ILE A 100 -2.39 10.65 -1.03
C ILE A 100 -1.73 11.29 -2.26
N LEU A 101 -2.43 11.31 -3.41
CA LEU A 101 -1.95 11.98 -4.63
C LEU A 101 -1.70 13.47 -4.39
N GLY A 102 -2.63 14.17 -3.73
CA GLY A 102 -2.44 15.58 -3.38
C GLY A 102 -1.28 15.84 -2.42
N ILE A 103 -0.93 14.87 -1.56
CA ILE A 103 0.23 14.96 -0.66
C ILE A 103 1.53 14.66 -1.41
N ILE A 104 1.52 13.72 -2.33
CA ILE A 104 2.65 13.41 -3.21
C ILE A 104 2.97 14.64 -4.06
N GLU A 105 1.97 15.20 -4.74
CA GLU A 105 2.10 16.43 -5.53
C GLU A 105 2.73 17.54 -4.69
N ARG A 106 2.12 17.89 -3.57
CA ARG A 106 2.57 19.01 -2.75
C ARG A 106 3.98 18.80 -2.23
N THR A 107 4.28 17.59 -1.76
CA THR A 107 5.60 17.24 -1.24
C THR A 107 6.65 17.30 -2.35
N PHE A 108 6.34 16.77 -3.53
CA PHE A 108 7.23 16.80 -4.69
C PHE A 108 7.47 18.21 -5.20
N SER A 109 6.41 19.01 -5.42
CA SER A 109 6.49 20.41 -5.86
C SER A 109 7.33 21.26 -4.88
N PHE A 110 7.14 21.05 -3.57
CA PHE A 110 7.96 21.71 -2.55
C PHE A 110 9.43 21.29 -2.62
N SER A 111 9.70 19.98 -2.69
CA SER A 111 11.07 19.45 -2.80
C SER A 111 11.76 19.92 -4.08
N LEU A 112 11.03 19.98 -5.21
CA LEU A 112 11.52 20.44 -6.50
C LEU A 112 11.89 21.93 -6.48
N THR A 113 11.01 22.76 -5.93
CA THR A 113 11.29 24.20 -5.74
C THR A 113 12.54 24.40 -4.88
N SER A 114 12.62 23.72 -3.73
CA SER A 114 13.77 23.85 -2.82
C SER A 114 15.08 23.33 -3.42
N GLU A 115 15.06 22.25 -4.21
CA GLU A 115 16.29 21.77 -4.87
C GLU A 115 16.76 22.71 -5.98
N ILE A 116 15.85 23.37 -6.70
CA ILE A 116 16.24 24.38 -7.70
C ILE A 116 16.97 25.55 -7.04
N GLU A 117 16.44 26.06 -5.91
CA GLU A 117 17.10 27.10 -5.12
C GLU A 117 18.49 26.64 -4.62
N ASN A 118 18.64 25.34 -4.33
CA ASN A 118 19.90 24.73 -3.89
C ASN A 118 20.78 24.19 -5.03
N ASN A 119 20.48 24.49 -6.29
CA ASN A 119 21.20 23.97 -7.47
C ASN A 119 21.34 22.43 -7.49
N PHE A 120 20.30 21.73 -7.04
CA PHE A 120 20.18 20.27 -6.96
C PHE A 120 21.29 19.56 -6.15
N ARG A 121 21.96 20.28 -5.24
CA ARG A 121 23.08 19.73 -4.43
C ARG A 121 22.66 18.60 -3.50
N ARG A 122 21.38 18.50 -3.14
CA ARG A 122 20.84 17.48 -2.20
C ARG A 122 19.87 16.52 -2.87
N SER A 123 19.64 16.67 -4.17
CA SER A 123 18.65 15.95 -4.97
C SER A 123 18.65 14.43 -4.80
N LEU A 124 19.81 13.77 -4.74
CA LEU A 124 19.90 12.31 -4.53
C LEU A 124 19.32 11.86 -3.19
N ILE A 125 19.48 12.68 -2.14
CA ILE A 125 18.90 12.41 -0.82
C ILE A 125 17.41 12.77 -0.87
N THR A 126 17.10 13.95 -1.41
CA THR A 126 15.75 14.53 -1.39
C THR A 126 14.73 13.71 -2.18
N PHE A 127 15.09 13.13 -3.32
CA PHE A 127 14.15 12.44 -4.22
C PHE A 127 14.15 10.91 -4.11
N GLY A 128 15.00 10.33 -3.26
CA GLY A 128 14.96 8.90 -2.91
C GLY A 128 14.01 8.61 -1.74
N ASP A 129 14.44 7.73 -0.83
CA ASP A 129 13.68 7.32 0.35
C ASP A 129 13.22 8.48 1.24
N ASP A 130 13.97 9.59 1.28
CA ASP A 130 13.59 10.74 2.12
C ASP A 130 12.30 11.40 1.63
N LEU A 131 12.07 11.44 0.32
CA LEU A 131 10.82 11.94 -0.26
C LEU A 131 9.64 11.10 0.22
N ILE A 132 9.78 9.78 0.15
CA ILE A 132 8.72 8.84 0.53
C ILE A 132 8.42 8.97 2.03
N LYS A 133 9.46 9.01 2.87
CA LYS A 133 9.30 9.25 4.30
C LYS A 133 8.63 10.61 4.57
N ARG A 134 8.94 11.66 3.80
CA ARG A 134 8.30 12.99 3.90
C ARG A 134 6.82 12.94 3.50
N ILE A 135 6.47 12.22 2.43
CA ILE A 135 5.09 11.96 2.02
C ILE A 135 4.32 11.27 3.15
N ILE A 136 4.87 10.19 3.71
CA ILE A 136 4.27 9.43 4.82
C ILE A 136 4.05 10.34 6.04
N CYS A 137 5.10 11.08 6.44
CA CYS A 137 5.03 11.98 7.59
C CYS A 137 3.99 13.08 7.40
N THR A 138 3.95 13.72 6.22
CA THR A 138 2.95 14.75 5.91
C THR A 138 1.53 14.16 5.88
N PHE A 139 1.36 12.95 5.35
CA PHE A 139 0.06 12.26 5.30
C PHE A 139 -0.52 11.98 6.68
N ILE A 140 0.30 11.41 7.56
CA ILE A 140 -0.08 11.10 8.95
C ILE A 140 -0.26 12.39 9.74
N ALA A 141 0.64 13.36 9.55
CA ALA A 141 0.63 14.59 10.33
C ALA A 141 -0.62 15.42 10.11
N LYS A 142 -1.12 15.61 8.86
CA LYS A 142 -2.28 16.44 8.44
C LYS A 142 -3.01 17.24 9.56
N GLY A 143 -2.35 18.26 10.13
CA GLY A 143 -2.88 19.13 11.19
C GLY A 143 -3.13 18.47 12.55
N LYS A 144 -2.79 17.19 12.66
CA LYS A 144 -2.94 16.35 13.84
C LYS A 144 -1.64 16.19 14.63
N TYR A 145 -0.55 15.91 13.96
CA TYR A 145 0.74 15.67 14.61
C TYR A 145 1.78 16.65 14.10
N ASN A 146 2.82 16.88 14.90
CA ASN A 146 4.03 17.51 14.39
C ASN A 146 4.71 16.51 13.43
N PRO A 147 4.99 16.87 12.16
CA PRO A 147 5.64 15.98 11.20
C PRO A 147 7.01 15.45 11.68
N GLY A 148 7.75 16.25 12.44
CA GLY A 148 9.02 15.84 13.06
C GLY A 148 8.84 14.74 14.11
N ASN A 149 7.76 14.78 14.90
CA ASN A 149 7.44 13.70 15.83
C ASN A 149 7.08 12.41 15.09
N VAL A 150 6.32 12.52 13.99
CA VAL A 150 6.01 11.35 13.14
C VAL A 150 7.27 10.77 12.53
N ARG A 151 8.18 11.63 12.05
CA ARG A 151 9.47 11.20 11.52
C ARG A 151 10.31 10.51 12.61
N HIS A 152 10.34 11.07 13.82
CA HIS A 152 11.11 10.51 14.93
C HIS A 152 10.67 9.10 15.30
N ILE A 153 9.36 8.86 15.46
CA ILE A 153 8.87 7.51 15.77
C ILE A 153 9.10 6.54 14.61
N LEU A 154 8.99 6.99 13.37
CA LEU A 154 9.29 6.20 12.18
C LEU A 154 10.76 5.75 12.17
N GLU A 155 11.71 6.66 12.41
CA GLU A 155 13.14 6.29 12.53
C GLU A 155 13.43 5.42 13.77
N TYR A 156 12.70 5.64 14.87
CA TYR A 156 12.81 4.81 16.07
C TYR A 156 12.39 3.36 15.78
N PHE A 157 11.27 3.16 15.09
CA PHE A 157 10.80 1.83 14.69
C PHE A 157 11.66 1.19 13.61
N PHE A 158 12.30 1.97 12.73
CA PHE A 158 13.31 1.44 11.81
C PHE A 158 14.46 0.76 12.55
N LYS A 159 14.97 1.39 13.60
CA LYS A 159 16.03 0.80 14.43
C LYS A 159 15.54 -0.40 15.23
N LEU A 160 14.29 -0.37 15.73
CA LEU A 160 13.69 -1.51 16.42
C LEU A 160 13.58 -2.73 15.51
N ARG A 161 13.18 -2.54 14.24
CA ARG A 161 13.02 -3.63 13.26
C ARG A 161 14.30 -4.44 13.07
N THR A 162 15.46 -3.80 13.14
CA THR A 162 16.77 -4.46 12.99
C THR A 162 17.29 -5.07 14.29
N THR A 163 16.52 -5.04 15.36
CA THR A 163 16.94 -5.47 16.68
C THR A 163 16.48 -6.89 16.98
N SER A 164 17.34 -7.67 17.65
CA SER A 164 17.00 -8.96 18.26
C SER A 164 16.93 -8.86 19.79
N PHE A 165 16.17 -9.79 20.37
CA PHE A 165 16.08 -10.04 21.81
C PHE A 165 16.19 -11.56 22.04
N GLU A 166 17.07 -12.00 22.94
CA GLU A 166 17.31 -13.43 23.21
C GLU A 166 17.61 -14.27 21.95
N GLY A 167 18.37 -13.70 21.01
CA GLY A 167 18.76 -14.38 19.77
C GLY A 167 17.68 -14.45 18.70
N SER A 168 16.46 -13.95 18.98
CA SER A 168 15.35 -13.93 18.02
C SER A 168 14.96 -12.50 17.66
N TYR A 169 14.53 -12.28 16.43
CA TYR A 169 13.82 -11.05 16.10
C TYR A 169 12.47 -11.04 16.84
N PHE A 170 12.04 -9.86 17.28
CA PHE A 170 10.77 -9.72 17.99
C PHE A 170 9.82 -8.79 17.25
N SER A 171 8.52 -9.04 17.40
CA SER A 171 7.46 -8.16 16.95
C SER A 171 7.12 -7.15 18.04
N THR A 172 6.64 -5.97 17.65
CA THR A 172 6.25 -4.92 18.60
C THR A 172 5.32 -3.91 17.95
N GLY A 173 4.63 -3.09 18.73
CA GLY A 173 3.73 -2.08 18.17
C GLY A 173 3.30 -0.99 19.13
N ALA A 174 2.93 0.14 18.54
CA ALA A 174 2.42 1.31 19.22
C ALA A 174 1.20 1.89 18.50
N ILE A 175 0.24 2.36 19.28
CA ILE A 175 -0.88 3.17 18.81
C ILE A 175 -0.59 4.61 19.22
N ILE A 176 -0.60 5.53 18.26
CA ILE A 176 -0.39 6.96 18.52
C ILE A 176 -1.71 7.70 18.35
N SER A 177 -2.21 8.25 19.45
CA SER A 177 -3.50 8.94 19.50
C SER A 177 -3.37 10.34 20.08
N LYS A 178 -4.19 11.27 19.58
CA LYS A 178 -4.43 12.55 20.25
C LYS A 178 -5.29 12.42 21.50
N SER A 179 -6.10 11.37 21.56
CA SER A 179 -7.20 11.24 22.50
C SER A 179 -7.12 9.88 23.17
N GLY A 180 -5.99 9.62 23.84
CA GLY A 180 -5.70 8.36 24.51
C GLY A 180 -6.76 7.98 25.56
N ASP A 181 -7.44 8.95 26.16
CA ASP A 181 -8.47 8.70 27.17
C ASP A 181 -9.66 7.89 26.63
N PHE A 182 -9.93 7.92 25.32
CA PHE A 182 -10.96 7.07 24.70
C PHE A 182 -10.63 5.57 24.72
N PHE A 183 -9.37 5.20 24.99
CA PHE A 183 -8.95 3.81 25.12
C PHE A 183 -9.19 3.23 26.52
N ASN A 184 -9.56 4.07 27.51
CA ASN A 184 -9.82 3.66 28.88
C ASN A 184 -11.27 3.18 29.12
N GLY A 185 -12.09 3.06 28.07
CA GLY A 185 -13.44 2.47 28.16
C GLY A 185 -14.51 3.37 28.81
N THR A 186 -14.19 4.61 29.17
CA THR A 186 -15.10 5.57 29.82
C THR A 186 -16.12 6.22 28.88
N PHE A 187 -15.99 6.02 27.58
CA PHE A 187 -16.87 6.62 26.56
C PHE A 187 -17.64 5.52 25.81
N ASP A 188 -18.88 5.81 25.41
CA ASP A 188 -19.79 4.97 24.59
C ASP A 188 -19.20 4.45 23.26
N ARG A 189 -17.97 4.85 22.91
CA ARG A 189 -17.24 4.42 21.72
C ARG A 189 -16.18 3.40 22.12
N LYS A 190 -16.59 2.14 22.27
CA LYS A 190 -15.68 1.01 22.55
C LYS A 190 -14.55 0.96 21.52
N ARG A 191 -13.29 0.99 22.00
CA ARG A 191 -12.07 0.78 21.20
C ARG A 191 -11.65 -0.69 21.13
N PHE A 192 -12.49 -1.59 21.66
CA PHE A 192 -12.33 -3.04 21.68
C PHE A 192 -11.02 -3.54 22.31
N GLY A 193 -10.63 -2.92 23.41
CA GLY A 193 -9.51 -3.37 24.20
C GLY A 193 -9.53 -2.76 25.60
N MET A 194 -8.60 -3.21 26.42
CA MET A 194 -8.34 -2.74 27.78
C MET A 194 -7.03 -1.97 27.80
N SER A 195 -7.08 -0.77 28.38
CA SER A 195 -5.90 0.06 28.64
C SER A 195 -5.45 -0.11 30.09
N LYS A 196 -4.17 -0.39 30.30
CA LYS A 196 -3.53 -0.53 31.61
C LYS A 196 -2.45 0.54 31.77
N ARG A 197 -2.60 1.40 32.79
CA ARG A 197 -1.66 2.49 33.06
C ARG A 197 -0.27 1.96 33.41
N LEU A 198 0.76 2.55 32.80
CA LEU A 198 2.14 2.28 33.16
C LEU A 198 2.51 3.08 34.43
N THR A 199 3.30 2.46 35.30
CA THR A 199 3.81 3.12 36.51
C THR A 199 4.79 4.24 36.17
N ASN A 200 5.58 4.06 35.12
CA ASN A 200 6.49 5.06 34.58
C ASN A 200 6.15 5.34 33.12
N PHE A 201 5.91 6.61 32.77
CA PHE A 201 5.67 6.99 31.39
C PHE A 201 6.97 6.95 30.60
N ILE A 202 6.89 6.44 29.37
CA ILE A 202 8.06 6.37 28.49
C ILE A 202 7.98 7.51 27.49
N SER A 203 8.95 8.41 27.52
CA SER A 203 9.16 9.37 26.44
C SER A 203 10.21 8.83 25.49
N ILE A 204 9.90 8.80 24.20
CA ILE A 204 10.94 8.63 23.17
C ILE A 204 11.36 9.96 22.55
N LEU A 205 10.72 11.08 22.89
CA LEU A 205 11.19 12.40 22.45
C LEU A 205 12.57 12.70 23.05
N GLY A 206 13.49 13.17 22.22
CA GLY A 206 14.83 13.57 22.64
C GLY A 206 15.82 12.43 22.86
N THR A 207 15.42 11.17 22.58
CA THR A 207 16.33 10.03 22.60
C THR A 207 16.32 9.27 21.29
N ASN A 208 17.52 8.80 20.92
CA ASN A 208 17.75 7.90 19.80
C ASN A 208 18.12 6.47 20.25
N SER A 209 18.15 6.23 21.57
CA SER A 209 18.48 4.94 22.17
C SER A 209 17.26 4.03 22.26
N ILE A 210 17.47 2.75 21.96
CA ILE A 210 16.41 1.74 21.97
C ILE A 210 16.40 1.02 23.32
N ASN A 211 15.26 1.03 24.00
CA ASN A 211 15.01 0.14 25.13
C ASN A 211 14.39 -1.18 24.65
N LYS A 212 15.22 -2.14 24.25
CA LYS A 212 14.77 -3.41 23.66
C LYS A 212 13.81 -4.17 24.56
N ARG A 213 14.12 -4.23 25.87
CA ARG A 213 13.31 -4.95 26.87
C ARG A 213 11.89 -4.41 26.93
N LEU A 214 11.73 -3.09 26.94
CA LEU A 214 10.41 -2.47 26.97
C LEU A 214 9.58 -2.83 25.73
N TRP A 215 10.16 -2.69 24.54
CA TRP A 215 9.44 -2.92 23.29
C TRP A 215 9.15 -4.40 23.05
N TYR A 216 9.92 -5.31 23.64
CA TYR A 216 9.66 -6.75 23.65
C TYR A 216 8.41 -7.15 24.45
N LEU A 217 7.93 -6.31 25.39
CA LEU A 217 6.77 -6.62 26.23
C LEU A 217 5.42 -6.54 25.50
N VAL A 218 5.41 -6.08 24.25
CA VAL A 218 4.22 -6.02 23.41
C VAL A 218 4.49 -6.69 22.07
N ASP A 219 3.51 -7.41 21.55
CA ASP A 219 3.65 -8.22 20.33
C ASP A 219 3.33 -7.46 19.04
N GLY A 220 2.72 -6.27 19.13
CA GLY A 220 2.27 -5.51 17.95
C GLY A 220 1.12 -6.15 17.18
N LYS A 221 0.44 -7.14 17.76
CA LYS A 221 -0.69 -7.86 17.15
C LYS A 221 -1.92 -7.83 18.06
N THR A 222 -1.74 -8.22 19.32
CA THR A 222 -2.79 -8.25 20.34
C THR A 222 -2.54 -7.22 21.44
N SER A 223 -1.31 -6.73 21.56
CA SER A 223 -0.86 -5.81 22.58
C SER A 223 -0.01 -4.69 21.98
N PHE A 224 -0.17 -3.47 22.50
CA PHE A 224 0.43 -2.26 21.96
C PHE A 224 0.76 -1.26 23.07
N LEU A 225 1.81 -0.47 22.89
CA LEU A 225 2.01 0.74 23.72
C LEU A 225 1.17 1.90 23.19
N LEU A 226 0.42 2.56 24.06
CA LEU A 226 -0.41 3.71 23.71
C LEU A 226 0.36 5.02 23.96
N GLY A 227 0.65 5.72 22.87
CA GLY A 227 1.40 6.97 22.84
C GLY A 227 0.56 8.19 22.49
N SER A 228 0.95 9.35 23.02
CA SER A 228 0.36 10.64 22.67
C SER A 228 1.01 11.28 21.44
N LYS A 229 0.48 12.42 20.97
CA LYS A 229 1.10 13.25 19.91
C LYS A 229 2.54 13.71 20.19
N ASN A 230 2.94 13.69 21.46
CA ASN A 230 4.28 14.04 21.93
C ASN A 230 5.13 12.79 22.20
N LEU A 231 4.77 11.64 21.63
CA LEU A 231 5.49 10.37 21.79
C LEU A 231 5.78 9.97 23.24
N LEU A 232 4.89 10.40 24.14
CA LEU A 232 4.84 9.97 25.53
C LEU A 232 3.86 8.80 25.62
N PHE A 233 4.38 7.63 25.96
CA PHE A 233 3.65 6.39 26.16
C PHE A 233 3.24 6.25 27.62
N ARG A 234 1.95 6.01 27.82
CA ARG A 234 1.34 6.04 29.16
C ARG A 234 0.65 4.75 29.54
N ASP A 235 0.19 3.99 28.55
CA ASP A 235 -0.64 2.83 28.78
C ASP A 235 -0.19 1.65 27.90
N LEU A 236 -0.37 0.44 28.43
CA LEU A 236 -0.38 -0.81 27.67
C LEU A 236 -1.82 -1.07 27.23
N PHE A 237 -2.04 -1.21 25.94
CA PHE A 237 -3.34 -1.54 25.37
C PHE A 237 -3.38 -2.98 24.88
N ILE A 238 -4.38 -3.74 25.33
CA ILE A 238 -4.57 -5.15 24.99
C ILE A 238 -5.94 -5.30 24.32
N LEU A 239 -5.99 -5.93 23.15
CA LEU A 239 -7.24 -6.18 22.44
C LEU A 239 -8.13 -7.17 23.21
N ASN A 240 -9.44 -6.99 23.10
CA ASN A 240 -10.40 -7.95 23.66
C ASN A 240 -10.43 -9.23 22.78
N ASP A 241 -10.73 -10.37 23.38
CA ASP A 241 -10.85 -11.65 22.65
C ASP A 241 -11.94 -11.61 21.56
N ASP A 242 -13.04 -10.89 21.80
CA ASP A 242 -14.08 -10.68 20.79
C ASP A 242 -13.57 -9.90 19.58
N TYR A 243 -12.52 -9.09 19.74
CA TYR A 243 -11.87 -8.44 18.62
C TYR A 243 -11.17 -9.45 17.72
N ALA A 244 -10.45 -10.41 18.31
CA ALA A 244 -9.71 -11.44 17.58
C ALA A 244 -10.63 -12.35 16.74
N LYS A 245 -11.94 -12.38 17.05
CA LYS A 245 -12.95 -13.10 16.26
C LYS A 245 -13.40 -12.37 15.00
N ASN A 246 -13.09 -11.07 14.85
CA ASN A 246 -13.39 -10.31 13.63
C ASN A 246 -12.60 -10.84 12.43
N ASN A 247 -12.95 -10.35 11.23
CA ASN A 247 -12.20 -10.71 10.03
C ASN A 247 -10.72 -10.26 10.15
N PHE A 248 -9.87 -10.98 9.41
CA PHE A 248 -8.42 -10.78 9.45
C PHE A 248 -8.03 -9.33 9.22
N LEU A 249 -8.61 -8.67 8.22
CA LEU A 249 -8.25 -7.31 7.86
C LEU A 249 -8.55 -6.32 9.00
N ALA A 250 -9.72 -6.44 9.63
CA ALA A 250 -10.11 -5.60 10.76
C ALA A 250 -9.16 -5.77 11.95
N VAL A 251 -8.77 -7.01 12.24
CA VAL A 251 -7.79 -7.32 13.31
C VAL A 251 -6.42 -6.76 12.94
N TYR A 252 -5.95 -7.04 11.73
CA TYR A 252 -4.65 -6.62 11.23
C TYR A 252 -4.47 -5.10 11.21
N SER A 253 -5.48 -4.38 10.73
CA SER A 253 -5.44 -2.94 10.54
C SER A 253 -5.97 -2.16 11.75
N LEU A 254 -6.39 -2.85 12.80
CA LEU A 254 -7.09 -2.28 13.95
C LEU A 254 -8.31 -1.40 13.55
N ALA A 255 -9.07 -1.79 12.52
CA ALA A 255 -10.10 -0.93 11.88
C ALA A 255 -11.20 -0.45 12.84
N LEU A 256 -11.56 -1.29 13.82
CA LEU A 256 -12.58 -0.96 14.80
C LEU A 256 -12.01 -0.17 16.00
N THR A 257 -10.68 -0.17 16.16
CA THR A 257 -9.95 0.47 17.28
C THR A 257 -9.42 1.85 16.89
N LEU A 258 -8.73 1.98 15.76
CA LEU A 258 -8.21 3.27 15.30
C LEU A 258 -9.37 4.16 14.83
N LYS A 259 -9.39 5.43 15.25
CA LYS A 259 -10.39 6.40 14.78
C LYS A 259 -9.73 7.73 14.47
N GLY A 260 -10.31 8.46 13.52
CA GLY A 260 -9.97 9.85 13.26
C GLY A 260 -8.48 10.07 12.92
N GLY A 261 -7.70 10.54 13.89
CA GLY A 261 -6.26 10.81 13.73
C GLY A 261 -5.35 9.65 14.06
N ASP A 262 -5.87 8.61 14.69
CA ASP A 262 -5.03 7.55 15.24
C ASP A 262 -4.27 6.82 14.13
N PHE A 263 -3.04 6.43 14.43
CA PHE A 263 -2.28 5.52 13.59
C PHE A 263 -1.58 4.46 14.45
N LEU A 264 -1.48 3.28 13.89
CA LEU A 264 -0.71 2.15 14.39
C LEU A 264 0.64 2.16 13.70
N ILE A 265 1.71 1.92 14.45
CA ILE A 265 3.01 1.55 13.91
C ILE A 265 3.42 0.23 14.55
N LYS A 266 3.79 -0.76 13.72
CA LYS A 266 4.14 -2.10 14.21
C LYS A 266 5.23 -2.76 13.38
N ILE A 267 5.88 -3.73 14.00
CA ILE A 267 6.83 -4.68 13.41
C ILE A 267 6.21 -6.06 13.62
N GLU A 268 5.97 -6.82 12.55
CA GLU A 268 5.36 -8.15 12.65
C GLU A 268 6.36 -9.31 12.59
N ASN A 269 7.56 -9.07 12.03
CA ASN A 269 8.68 -10.02 11.88
C ASN A 269 9.99 -9.29 11.46
N GLU A 270 11.07 -10.04 11.19
CA GLU A 270 12.46 -9.59 10.96
C GLU A 270 12.65 -8.53 9.85
N LYS A 271 11.66 -8.34 8.98
CA LYS A 271 11.82 -7.59 7.72
C LYS A 271 10.70 -6.61 7.41
N SER A 272 9.64 -6.57 8.20
CA SER A 272 8.49 -5.69 7.90
C SER A 272 8.20 -4.71 9.01
N MET A 273 7.91 -3.47 8.62
CA MET A 273 7.33 -2.45 9.49
C MET A 273 6.12 -1.88 8.78
N SER A 274 5.00 -1.73 9.49
CA SER A 274 3.77 -1.19 8.93
C SER A 274 3.33 0.03 9.73
N ILE A 275 2.92 1.08 9.02
CA ILE A 275 2.19 2.21 9.59
C ILE A 275 0.79 2.21 9.00
N ILE A 276 -0.21 2.04 9.85
CA ILE A 276 -1.60 1.87 9.45
C ILE A 276 -2.43 2.99 10.05
N THR A 277 -3.17 3.71 9.22
CA THR A 277 -4.03 4.82 9.65
C THR A 277 -5.47 4.37 9.84
N ALA A 278 -6.24 5.13 10.61
CA ALA A 278 -7.67 4.85 10.85
C ALA A 278 -8.53 4.81 9.56
N ASP A 279 -8.09 5.42 8.46
CA ASP A 279 -8.78 5.35 7.17
C ASP A 279 -8.45 4.10 6.36
N GLY A 280 -7.60 3.19 6.84
CA GLY A 280 -7.29 1.91 6.20
C GLY A 280 -6.17 2.00 5.16
N ILE A 281 -5.33 3.03 5.26
CA ILE A 281 -4.09 3.15 4.47
C ILE A 281 -2.96 2.52 5.26
N GLU A 282 -2.17 1.69 4.60
CA GLU A 282 -0.95 1.11 5.12
C GLU A 282 0.26 1.63 4.35
N PHE A 283 1.27 2.09 5.07
CA PHE A 283 2.62 2.28 4.59
C PHE A 283 3.47 1.12 5.10
N LEU A 284 3.76 0.18 4.22
CA LEU A 284 4.56 -1.00 4.52
C LEU A 284 6.01 -0.73 4.11
N PHE A 285 6.94 -0.87 5.02
CA PHE A 285 8.35 -0.99 4.70
C PHE A 285 8.75 -2.47 4.67
N TYR A 286 9.22 -2.93 3.52
CA TYR A 286 9.55 -4.32 3.27
C TYR A 286 10.65 -4.41 2.19
N GLU A 287 11.62 -5.31 2.34
CA GLU A 287 12.75 -5.47 1.40
C GLU A 287 13.45 -4.14 1.04
N ASN A 288 13.65 -3.30 2.05
CA ASN A 288 14.28 -1.99 1.91
C ASN A 288 13.51 -0.99 1.03
N ARG A 289 12.22 -1.22 0.81
CA ARG A 289 11.35 -0.35 0.01
C ARG A 289 10.07 -0.05 0.78
N TRP A 290 9.54 1.13 0.54
CA TRP A 290 8.20 1.49 0.98
C TRP A 290 7.17 1.05 -0.07
N LYS A 291 6.00 0.61 0.40
CA LYS A 291 4.83 0.27 -0.40
C LYS A 291 3.59 0.89 0.25
N LEU A 292 2.69 1.41 -0.58
CA LEU A 292 1.40 1.96 -0.18
C LEU A 292 0.30 0.92 -0.44
N ARG A 293 -0.54 0.68 0.56
CA ARG A 293 -1.72 -0.18 0.44
C ARG A 293 -2.97 0.55 0.87
N ASN A 294 -4.01 0.42 0.06
CA ASN A 294 -5.33 0.93 0.38
C ASN A 294 -6.32 -0.23 0.54
N PHE A 295 -6.51 -0.67 1.77
CA PHE A 295 -7.32 -1.86 2.03
C PHE A 295 -8.79 -1.69 1.68
N LYS A 296 -9.32 -0.46 1.79
CA LYS A 296 -10.70 -0.17 1.39
C LYS A 296 -10.87 -0.26 -0.11
N GLY A 297 -9.92 0.31 -0.88
CA GLY A 297 -9.90 0.20 -2.33
C GLY A 297 -9.80 -1.26 -2.79
N LEU A 298 -8.84 -2.00 -2.22
CA LEU A 298 -8.66 -3.43 -2.53
C LEU A 298 -9.92 -4.26 -2.23
N LYS A 299 -10.51 -4.10 -1.04
CA LYS A 299 -11.75 -4.83 -0.68
C LYS A 299 -12.90 -4.51 -1.64
N LYS A 300 -13.07 -3.23 -1.99
CA LYS A 300 -14.11 -2.79 -2.94
C LYS A 300 -13.88 -3.38 -4.33
N LEU A 301 -12.65 -3.38 -4.84
CA LEU A 301 -12.30 -3.97 -6.13
C LEU A 301 -12.63 -5.48 -6.17
N LEU A 302 -12.22 -6.23 -5.14
CA LEU A 302 -12.52 -7.66 -5.06
C LEU A 302 -14.03 -7.92 -4.98
N GLN A 303 -14.78 -7.08 -4.26
CA GLN A 303 -16.24 -7.17 -4.19
C GLN A 303 -16.94 -6.92 -5.53
N GLU A 304 -16.45 -5.94 -6.29
CA GLU A 304 -16.98 -5.59 -7.61
C GLU A 304 -16.69 -6.67 -8.66
N LYS A 305 -15.54 -7.35 -8.56
CA LYS A 305 -15.02 -8.21 -9.63
C LYS A 305 -15.11 -9.71 -9.35
N ILE A 306 -15.16 -10.13 -8.09
CA ILE A 306 -15.14 -11.55 -7.71
C ILE A 306 -16.44 -11.99 -7.03
N SER A 307 -16.81 -11.40 -5.89
CA SER A 307 -17.98 -11.87 -5.14
C SER A 307 -18.54 -10.78 -4.22
N THR A 308 -19.86 -10.71 -4.11
CA THR A 308 -20.53 -9.83 -3.16
C THR A 308 -20.54 -10.38 -1.72
N ASP A 309 -20.19 -11.66 -1.53
CA ASP A 309 -20.11 -12.29 -0.21
C ASP A 309 -18.89 -11.78 0.57
N VAL A 310 -19.17 -11.11 1.69
CA VAL A 310 -18.15 -10.51 2.55
C VAL A 310 -17.20 -11.55 3.15
N LEU A 311 -17.67 -12.75 3.46
CA LEU A 311 -16.82 -13.80 4.05
C LEU A 311 -15.81 -14.32 3.04
N ILE A 312 -16.24 -14.54 1.79
CA ILE A 312 -15.34 -14.94 0.70
C ILE A 312 -14.27 -13.88 0.49
N ILE A 313 -14.66 -12.60 0.39
CA ILE A 313 -13.73 -11.50 0.16
C ILE A 313 -12.74 -11.34 1.31
N ASP A 314 -13.20 -11.43 2.56
CA ASP A 314 -12.33 -11.36 3.73
C ASP A 314 -11.35 -12.54 3.78
N SER A 315 -11.77 -13.73 3.33
CA SER A 315 -10.89 -14.89 3.15
C SER A 315 -9.87 -14.70 2.03
N ILE A 316 -10.26 -14.18 0.87
CA ILE A 316 -9.33 -13.86 -0.22
C ILE A 316 -8.28 -12.87 0.29
N LEU A 317 -8.70 -11.79 0.95
CA LEU A 317 -7.81 -10.80 1.57
C LEU A 317 -6.86 -11.45 2.57
N PHE A 318 -7.34 -12.36 3.42
CA PHE A 318 -6.50 -13.12 4.35
C PHE A 318 -5.40 -13.88 3.60
N TYR A 319 -5.74 -14.67 2.58
CA TYR A 319 -4.75 -15.45 1.86
C TYR A 319 -3.77 -14.57 1.09
N ILE A 320 -4.23 -13.62 0.27
CA ILE A 320 -3.31 -12.82 -0.57
C ILE A 320 -2.34 -11.98 0.26
N LEU A 321 -2.78 -11.42 1.40
CA LEU A 321 -1.92 -10.63 2.29
C LEU A 321 -0.93 -11.52 3.04
N ASN A 322 -1.33 -12.73 3.44
CA ASN A 322 -0.39 -13.69 4.04
C ASN A 322 0.61 -14.23 3.03
N CYS A 323 0.20 -14.53 1.79
CA CYS A 323 1.11 -14.94 0.72
C CYS A 323 2.17 -13.85 0.46
N SER A 324 1.71 -12.60 0.32
CA SER A 324 2.56 -11.43 0.11
C SER A 324 3.61 -11.27 1.22
N LYS A 325 3.20 -11.39 2.48
CA LYS A 325 4.12 -11.27 3.63
C LYS A 325 5.10 -12.43 3.76
N LYS A 326 4.68 -13.64 3.35
CA LYS A 326 5.48 -14.86 3.42
C LYS A 326 6.35 -15.09 2.19
N GLN A 327 6.38 -14.15 1.23
CA GLN A 327 7.09 -14.29 -0.06
C GLN A 327 6.63 -15.52 -0.85
N MET A 328 5.36 -15.89 -0.68
CA MET A 328 4.80 -17.05 -1.34
C MET A 328 4.26 -16.59 -2.70
N SER A 329 4.97 -16.98 -3.76
CA SER A 329 4.50 -16.76 -5.12
C SER A 329 3.26 -17.60 -5.35
N SER A 330 2.19 -16.97 -5.83
CA SER A 330 0.89 -17.62 -5.99
C SER A 330 0.11 -16.96 -7.11
N ILE A 331 -0.66 -17.76 -7.87
CA ILE A 331 -1.68 -17.27 -8.79
C ILE A 331 -3.02 -17.86 -8.36
N LEU A 332 -3.94 -16.99 -8.00
CA LEU A 332 -5.35 -17.34 -7.76
C LEU A 332 -6.15 -16.91 -8.98
N TRP A 333 -7.06 -17.75 -9.44
CA TRP A 333 -7.94 -17.42 -10.55
C TRP A 333 -9.39 -17.69 -10.18
N PHE A 334 -10.26 -16.74 -10.50
CA PHE A 334 -11.70 -16.77 -10.28
C PHE A 334 -12.43 -16.63 -11.62
N PRO A 335 -12.60 -17.74 -12.37
CA PRO A 335 -13.22 -17.73 -13.69
C PRO A 335 -14.67 -17.24 -13.63
N ASP A 336 -15.10 -16.54 -14.68
CA ASP A 336 -16.52 -16.20 -14.85
C ASP A 336 -17.30 -17.43 -15.34
N ASP A 337 -16.68 -18.25 -16.19
CA ASP A 337 -17.21 -19.54 -16.63
C ASP A 337 -16.18 -20.67 -16.40
N LEU A 338 -16.54 -21.63 -15.54
CA LEU A 338 -15.73 -22.83 -15.28
C LEU A 338 -15.73 -23.82 -16.44
N GLY A 339 -16.76 -23.80 -17.31
CA GLY A 339 -16.84 -24.64 -18.48
C GLY A 339 -15.80 -24.28 -19.55
N ASP A 340 -15.33 -23.03 -19.54
CA ASP A 340 -14.46 -22.48 -20.58
C ASP A 340 -12.97 -22.46 -20.20
N ILE A 341 -12.60 -23.04 -19.06
CA ILE A 341 -11.24 -22.87 -18.53
C ILE A 341 -10.16 -23.54 -19.40
N ASP A 342 -10.49 -24.61 -20.13
CA ASP A 342 -9.57 -25.38 -20.99
C ASP A 342 -9.01 -24.58 -22.18
N GLN A 343 -9.65 -23.45 -22.51
CA GLN A 343 -9.11 -22.51 -23.49
C GLN A 343 -7.87 -21.78 -23.00
N TYR A 344 -7.62 -21.73 -21.69
CA TYR A 344 -6.56 -20.91 -21.10
C TYR A 344 -5.46 -21.75 -20.42
N ILE A 345 -5.73 -23.02 -20.15
CA ILE A 345 -4.84 -23.91 -19.39
C ILE A 345 -4.48 -25.15 -20.21
N ASN A 346 -3.49 -25.91 -19.73
CA ASN A 346 -3.26 -27.27 -20.17
C ASN A 346 -4.23 -28.21 -19.42
N PRO A 347 -5.23 -28.83 -20.09
CA PRO A 347 -6.25 -29.64 -19.44
C PRO A 347 -5.68 -30.83 -18.65
N ASP A 348 -4.55 -31.40 -19.11
CA ASP A 348 -3.89 -32.55 -18.47
C ASP A 348 -3.30 -32.20 -17.10
N THR A 349 -3.19 -30.91 -16.78
CA THR A 349 -2.65 -30.42 -15.50
C THR A 349 -3.74 -30.09 -14.48
N LYS A 350 -5.02 -30.29 -14.82
CA LYS A 350 -6.12 -30.16 -13.88
C LYS A 350 -6.00 -31.19 -12.77
N ASN A 351 -5.64 -30.74 -11.58
CA ASN A 351 -5.58 -31.59 -10.41
C ASN A 351 -6.70 -31.27 -9.43
N SER A 352 -7.57 -32.25 -9.20
CA SER A 352 -8.53 -32.29 -8.10
C SER A 352 -8.40 -33.65 -7.41
N PHE A 353 -8.18 -33.65 -6.10
CA PHE A 353 -8.00 -34.88 -5.31
C PHE A 353 -9.07 -35.10 -4.25
N LEU A 354 -10.07 -34.21 -4.16
CA LEU A 354 -11.16 -34.33 -3.21
C LEU A 354 -12.47 -34.53 -3.94
N ASN A 355 -13.29 -35.45 -3.42
CA ASN A 355 -14.68 -35.61 -3.86
C ASN A 355 -15.52 -34.41 -3.40
N ASP A 356 -15.24 -33.90 -2.19
CA ASP A 356 -15.87 -32.71 -1.62
C ASP A 356 -14.95 -31.50 -1.75
N LYS A 357 -15.48 -30.37 -2.21
CA LYS A 357 -14.68 -29.17 -2.43
C LYS A 357 -14.35 -28.48 -1.11
N ILE A 358 -13.11 -27.99 -0.98
CA ILE A 358 -12.71 -27.12 0.13
C ILE A 358 -13.07 -25.69 -0.23
N ASN A 359 -13.77 -24.99 0.68
CA ASN A 359 -14.06 -23.59 0.53
C ASN A 359 -12.99 -22.70 1.17
N ILE A 360 -12.68 -21.57 0.55
CA ILE A 360 -11.70 -20.57 1.03
C ILE A 360 -12.09 -19.95 2.39
N THR A 361 -13.35 -20.09 2.82
CA THR A 361 -13.83 -19.64 4.13
C THR A 361 -13.58 -20.64 5.27
N GLU A 362 -13.18 -21.88 4.96
CA GLU A 362 -12.97 -22.94 5.96
C GLU A 362 -11.68 -22.74 6.76
N ARG A 363 -11.84 -22.37 8.03
CA ARG A 363 -10.69 -22.13 8.94
C ARG A 363 -9.88 -23.40 9.23
N SER A 364 -10.52 -24.57 9.26
CA SER A 364 -9.87 -25.87 9.43
C SER A 364 -8.93 -26.21 8.27
N ALA A 365 -9.18 -25.68 7.07
CA ALA A 365 -8.42 -25.95 5.86
C ALA A 365 -7.30 -24.92 5.59
N ILE A 366 -7.06 -23.94 6.47
CA ILE A 366 -6.09 -22.85 6.22
C ILE A 366 -4.71 -23.35 5.79
N ASN A 367 -4.15 -24.31 6.53
CA ASN A 367 -2.81 -24.85 6.22
C ASN A 367 -2.78 -25.60 4.90
N HIS A 368 -3.90 -26.24 4.55
CA HIS A 368 -4.04 -26.97 3.30
C HIS A 368 -4.15 -26.01 2.10
N LEU A 369 -4.99 -24.99 2.21
CA LEU A 369 -5.13 -23.95 1.19
C LEU A 369 -3.81 -23.21 0.95
N PHE A 370 -3.02 -22.89 2.00
CA PHE A 370 -1.68 -22.35 1.79
C PHE A 370 -0.75 -23.28 1.01
N ARG A 371 -0.84 -24.60 1.21
CA ARG A 371 -0.05 -25.57 0.42
C ARG A 371 -0.48 -25.57 -1.05
N CYS A 372 -1.78 -25.49 -1.31
CA CYS A 372 -2.31 -25.36 -2.67
C CYS A 372 -1.81 -24.07 -3.34
N LEU A 373 -1.88 -22.95 -2.63
CA LEU A 373 -1.41 -21.64 -3.13
C LEU A 373 0.10 -21.57 -3.32
N SER A 374 0.87 -22.36 -2.57
CA SER A 374 2.33 -22.49 -2.71
C SER A 374 2.75 -23.49 -3.79
N SER A 375 1.81 -24.27 -4.32
CA SER A 375 2.12 -25.22 -5.40
C SER A 375 2.46 -24.46 -6.68
N ASP A 376 3.37 -25.01 -7.48
CA ASP A 376 3.70 -24.43 -8.77
C ASP A 376 2.49 -24.51 -9.70
N GLY A 377 2.11 -23.39 -10.32
CA GLY A 377 0.89 -23.25 -11.12
C GLY A 377 -0.22 -22.43 -10.47
N VAL A 378 -1.43 -22.61 -10.99
CA VAL A 378 -2.61 -21.78 -10.67
C VAL A 378 -3.57 -22.55 -9.76
N SER A 379 -4.09 -21.87 -8.74
CA SER A 379 -5.24 -22.35 -7.96
C SER A 379 -6.52 -21.73 -8.49
N VAL A 380 -7.46 -22.57 -8.95
CA VAL A 380 -8.72 -22.17 -9.58
C VAL A 380 -9.83 -22.24 -8.55
N PHE A 381 -10.50 -21.12 -8.31
CA PHE A 381 -11.63 -21.01 -7.39
C PHE A 381 -12.89 -20.60 -8.13
N ASP A 382 -14.02 -21.19 -7.78
CA ASP A 382 -15.32 -20.68 -8.25
C ASP A 382 -15.68 -19.35 -7.54
N LYS A 383 -16.73 -18.67 -8.02
CA LYS A 383 -17.23 -17.41 -7.42
C LYS A 383 -17.83 -17.59 -6.01
N ARG A 384 -18.06 -18.84 -5.58
CA ARG A 384 -18.49 -19.23 -4.23
C ARG A 384 -17.29 -19.54 -3.32
N GLY A 385 -16.07 -19.43 -3.82
CA GLY A 385 -14.83 -19.64 -3.08
C GLY A 385 -14.42 -21.11 -2.93
N ASN A 386 -15.03 -22.03 -3.67
CA ASN A 386 -14.62 -23.44 -3.67
C ASN A 386 -13.37 -23.62 -4.54
N LEU A 387 -12.39 -24.37 -4.03
CA LEU A 387 -11.23 -24.77 -4.80
C LEU A 387 -11.63 -25.86 -5.79
N GLU A 388 -11.57 -25.55 -7.09
CA GLU A 388 -11.92 -26.46 -8.18
C GLU A 388 -10.71 -27.29 -8.63
N TYR A 389 -9.58 -26.61 -8.85
CA TYR A 389 -8.35 -27.21 -9.33
C TYR A 389 -7.13 -26.51 -8.73
N MET A 390 -6.00 -27.20 -8.67
CA MET A 390 -4.74 -26.61 -8.24
C MET A 390 -3.56 -27.10 -9.07
N GLY A 391 -2.44 -26.38 -9.00
CA GLY A 391 -1.23 -26.70 -9.76
C GLY A 391 -1.43 -26.63 -11.27
N VAL A 392 -2.45 -25.89 -11.72
CA VAL A 392 -2.83 -25.84 -13.13
C VAL A 392 -1.82 -25.01 -13.92
N ILE A 393 -1.34 -25.52 -15.05
CA ILE A 393 -0.40 -24.83 -15.92
C ILE A 393 -1.16 -24.04 -16.98
N VAL A 394 -0.87 -22.74 -17.08
CA VAL A 394 -1.44 -21.86 -18.10
C VAL A 394 -0.79 -22.14 -19.45
N ASP A 395 -1.61 -22.23 -20.50
CA ASP A 395 -1.13 -22.37 -21.87
C ASP A 395 -0.79 -20.98 -22.45
N ILE A 396 0.50 -20.63 -22.38
CA ILE A 396 1.00 -19.33 -22.85
C ILE A 396 0.82 -19.18 -24.36
N GLY A 397 0.78 -20.28 -25.13
CA GLY A 397 0.62 -20.26 -26.58
C GLY A 397 -0.78 -19.81 -27.03
N LYS A 398 -1.78 -19.89 -26.15
CA LYS A 398 -3.17 -19.50 -26.44
C LYS A 398 -3.46 -18.02 -26.16
N GLY A 399 -2.52 -17.28 -25.56
CA GLY A 399 -2.71 -15.89 -25.17
C GLY A 399 -2.06 -14.85 -26.10
N LYS A 400 -2.75 -13.73 -26.37
CA LYS A 400 -2.11 -12.52 -26.94
C LYS A 400 -1.60 -11.64 -25.81
N VAL A 401 -0.30 -11.69 -25.54
CA VAL A 401 0.32 -10.97 -24.41
C VAL A 401 1.05 -9.73 -24.94
N LYS A 402 0.72 -8.54 -24.42
CA LYS A 402 1.49 -7.31 -24.71
C LYS A 402 2.50 -7.03 -23.61
N GLY A 403 3.79 -7.16 -23.91
CA GLY A 403 4.87 -6.48 -23.18
C GLY A 403 5.06 -6.88 -21.71
N ILE A 404 4.73 -8.11 -21.32
CA ILE A 404 4.91 -8.62 -19.95
C ILE A 404 6.25 -9.37 -19.84
N ALA A 405 7.03 -9.08 -18.79
CA ALA A 405 8.41 -9.55 -18.64
C ALA A 405 8.57 -10.85 -17.80
N GLY A 406 7.49 -11.40 -17.23
CA GLY A 406 7.54 -12.61 -16.38
C GLY A 406 6.49 -13.66 -16.75
N THR A 407 6.85 -14.94 -16.64
CA THR A 407 5.98 -16.09 -16.96
C THR A 407 4.70 -16.09 -16.11
N GLY A 408 4.80 -15.81 -14.81
CA GLY A 408 3.63 -15.74 -13.92
C GLY A 408 2.72 -14.53 -14.15
N GLU A 409 3.25 -13.39 -14.58
CA GLU A 409 2.43 -12.22 -14.96
C GLU A 409 1.73 -12.46 -16.28
N THR A 410 2.44 -13.10 -17.21
CA THR A 410 1.88 -13.51 -18.49
C THR A 410 0.73 -14.48 -18.28
N ALA A 411 0.94 -15.50 -17.43
CA ALA A 411 -0.09 -16.45 -17.04
C ALA A 411 -1.31 -15.74 -16.45
N ALA A 412 -1.12 -14.89 -15.44
CA ALA A 412 -2.22 -14.14 -14.82
C ALA A 412 -2.97 -13.25 -15.85
N SER A 413 -2.25 -12.57 -16.74
CA SER A 413 -2.85 -11.74 -17.79
C SER A 413 -3.64 -12.55 -18.83
N ILE A 414 -3.28 -13.81 -19.11
CA ILE A 414 -4.07 -14.65 -20.01
C ILE A 414 -5.37 -15.05 -19.32
N LEU A 415 -5.30 -15.43 -18.05
CA LEU A 415 -6.44 -15.91 -17.26
C LEU A 415 -7.52 -14.83 -17.04
N CYS A 416 -7.17 -13.55 -17.03
CA CYS A 416 -8.19 -12.48 -16.88
C CYS A 416 -9.11 -12.33 -18.09
N SER A 417 -8.84 -13.02 -19.20
CA SER A 417 -9.78 -13.12 -20.33
C SER A 417 -11.10 -13.81 -19.95
N ASN A 418 -11.06 -14.66 -18.92
CA ASN A 418 -12.23 -15.33 -18.34
C ASN A 418 -12.18 -15.13 -16.82
N GLY A 419 -12.69 -13.99 -16.34
CA GLY A 419 -12.74 -13.66 -14.92
C GLY A 419 -11.54 -12.90 -14.37
N VAL A 420 -11.21 -13.13 -13.10
CA VAL A 420 -10.21 -12.32 -12.36
C VAL A 420 -9.05 -13.19 -11.94
N SER A 421 -7.82 -12.75 -12.22
CA SER A 421 -6.61 -13.39 -11.71
C SER A 421 -5.86 -12.48 -10.75
N ILE A 422 -5.33 -13.07 -9.69
CA ILE A 422 -4.54 -12.39 -8.68
C ILE A 422 -3.17 -13.05 -8.62
N LYS A 423 -2.13 -12.29 -8.93
CA LYS A 423 -0.74 -12.71 -8.80
C LYS A 423 -0.14 -12.11 -7.54
N ILE A 424 0.41 -12.96 -6.69
CA ILE A 424 1.35 -12.56 -5.64
C ILE A 424 2.76 -12.94 -6.11
N SER A 425 3.66 -11.97 -6.10
CA SER A 425 5.07 -12.15 -6.47
C SER A 425 5.92 -12.51 -5.24
N GLN A 426 7.09 -13.11 -5.46
CA GLN A 426 8.02 -13.45 -4.37
C GLN A 426 8.50 -12.22 -3.57
N ASP A 427 8.56 -11.03 -4.20
CA ASP A 427 8.85 -9.74 -3.54
C ASP A 427 7.65 -9.16 -2.76
N GLY A 428 6.57 -9.93 -2.67
CA GLY A 428 5.33 -9.58 -1.99
C GLY A 428 4.42 -8.60 -2.74
N ALA A 429 4.72 -8.21 -3.99
CA ALA A 429 3.82 -7.38 -4.80
C ALA A 429 2.54 -8.14 -5.17
N ILE A 430 1.38 -7.51 -5.01
CA ILE A 430 0.08 -8.06 -5.38
C ILE A 430 -0.40 -7.35 -6.65
N LYS A 431 -0.67 -8.11 -7.72
CA LYS A 431 -1.25 -7.60 -8.97
C LYS A 431 -2.57 -8.29 -9.24
N ILE A 432 -3.60 -7.51 -9.58
CA ILE A 432 -4.94 -8.01 -9.90
C ILE A 432 -5.25 -7.67 -11.35
N PHE A 433 -5.51 -8.69 -12.15
CA PHE A 433 -5.84 -8.57 -13.57
C PHE A 433 -7.34 -8.81 -13.73
N THR A 434 -8.02 -7.84 -14.36
CA THR A 434 -9.48 -7.86 -14.54
C THR A 434 -9.93 -7.76 -15.99
N ASP A 435 -9.03 -7.37 -16.89
CA ASP A 435 -9.25 -7.27 -18.33
C ASP A 435 -7.90 -7.46 -19.05
N LEU A 436 -7.92 -7.95 -20.28
CA LEU A 436 -6.74 -8.12 -21.15
C LEU A 436 -6.13 -6.80 -21.63
N TYR A 437 -6.97 -5.77 -21.77
CA TYR A 437 -6.61 -4.49 -22.38
C TYR A 437 -6.32 -3.40 -21.34
N GLU A 438 -6.66 -3.65 -20.08
CA GLU A 438 -6.36 -2.77 -18.96
C GLU A 438 -5.05 -3.19 -18.27
N GLU A 439 -4.31 -2.20 -17.76
CA GLU A 439 -3.17 -2.49 -16.89
C GLU A 439 -3.68 -3.07 -15.55
N PRO A 440 -3.00 -4.06 -14.97
CA PRO A 440 -3.43 -4.64 -13.71
C PRO A 440 -3.44 -3.59 -12.59
N TYR A 441 -4.23 -3.84 -11.55
CA TYR A 441 -4.17 -3.05 -10.33
C TYR A 441 -3.02 -3.55 -9.45
N HIS A 442 -2.17 -2.63 -9.00
CA HIS A 442 -1.02 -2.92 -8.14
C HIS A 442 -1.30 -2.54 -6.67
N PHE A 443 -0.97 -3.45 -5.73
CA PHE A 443 -1.18 -3.31 -4.29
C PHE A 443 0.01 -3.84 -3.45
#